data_AF-A0A7N0T7U3-F1
#
_entry.id   AF-A0A7N0T7U3-F1
#
_cell.length_a   1.000
_cell.length_b   1.000
_cell.length_c   1.000
_cell.angle_alpha   90.00
_cell.angle_beta   90.00
_cell.angle_gamma   90.00
#
_symmetry.space_group_name_H-M   'P 1'
#
loop_
_entity.id
_entity.type
_entity.pdbx_description
1 polymer ?
#
loop_
_entity_poly.entity_id
_entity_poly.type
_entity_poly.pdbx_seq_one_letter_code
_entity_poly.pdbx_strand_id
1 'polypeptide(L)'
;MGSFVKDYLIDELRIPNSRLVPLSSPEEIDKAFQHGPNNGGIAAFVDERAYMELFLSTRCHRMIVGREITSNGWAFAFHKDSPLAADMSTAIVKLTAETDGFESLNATWLTDPACSNTGEVQLHADRLKLHSFLGLFIVCAITCLLALVIFFAQTVWQFWRSNPEASSGLLV
;
A
#
# COMPACT_ATOMS: atom_id res chain seq x y z
N MET A 1 23.57 -7.80 -12.46
CA MET A 1 23.64 -7.28 -11.08
C MET A 1 22.49 -7.92 -10.32
N GLY A 2 22.70 -8.50 -9.13
CA GLY A 2 21.58 -9.00 -8.31
C GLY A 2 21.50 -10.51 -8.01
N SER A 3 22.61 -11.21 -7.72
CA SER A 3 22.49 -12.54 -7.08
C SER A 3 21.91 -12.42 -5.67
N PHE A 4 22.29 -11.37 -4.94
CA PHE A 4 21.88 -11.18 -3.54
C PHE A 4 20.37 -11.13 -3.35
N VAL A 5 19.64 -10.36 -4.17
CA VAL A 5 18.17 -10.28 -4.08
C VAL A 5 17.57 -11.66 -4.32
N LYS A 6 18.02 -12.35 -5.36
CA LYS A 6 17.54 -13.70 -5.67
C LYS A 6 17.79 -14.68 -4.53
N ASP A 7 19.02 -14.71 -4.00
CA ASP A 7 19.41 -15.61 -2.92
C ASP A 7 18.59 -15.30 -1.65
N TYR A 8 18.40 -14.03 -1.32
CA TYR A 8 17.54 -13.62 -0.20
C TYR A 8 16.08 -14.08 -0.38
N LEU A 9 15.50 -13.90 -1.59
CA LEU A 9 14.12 -14.34 -1.86
C LEU A 9 13.96 -15.86 -1.72
N ILE A 10 14.99 -16.64 -2.09
CA ILE A 10 14.97 -18.10 -1.99
C ILE A 10 15.23 -18.55 -0.56
N ASP A 11 16.30 -18.07 0.08
CA ASP A 11 16.82 -18.60 1.34
C ASP A 11 16.04 -18.08 2.55
N GLU A 12 15.72 -16.78 2.56
CA GLU A 12 15.04 -16.13 3.69
C GLU A 12 13.52 -16.13 3.54
N LEU A 13 13.01 -15.77 2.34
CA LEU A 13 11.56 -15.71 2.09
C LEU A 13 10.97 -17.03 1.56
N ARG A 14 11.79 -18.04 1.31
CA ARG A 14 11.38 -19.38 0.83
C ARG A 14 10.56 -19.34 -0.46
N ILE A 15 10.84 -18.37 -1.33
CA ILE A 15 10.19 -18.28 -2.64
C ILE A 15 10.85 -19.31 -3.56
N PRO A 16 10.09 -20.23 -4.18
CA PRO A 16 10.64 -21.20 -5.11
C PRO A 16 11.33 -20.51 -6.29
N ASN A 17 12.53 -20.95 -6.65
CA ASN A 17 13.27 -20.41 -7.79
C ASN A 17 12.47 -20.51 -9.11
N SER A 18 11.54 -21.47 -9.23
CA SER A 18 10.63 -21.59 -10.39
C SER A 18 9.64 -20.43 -10.54
N ARG A 19 9.42 -19.64 -9.48
CA ARG A 19 8.55 -18.45 -9.50
C ARG A 19 9.33 -17.15 -9.70
N LEU A 20 10.66 -17.21 -9.71
CA LEU A 20 11.52 -16.05 -9.88
C LEU A 20 11.80 -15.86 -11.37
N VAL A 21 11.46 -14.68 -11.87
CA VAL A 21 11.71 -14.30 -13.27
C VAL A 21 12.74 -13.16 -13.26
N PRO A 22 13.90 -13.33 -13.92
CA PRO A 22 14.85 -12.25 -14.06
C PRO A 22 14.29 -11.21 -15.03
N LEU A 23 14.18 -9.96 -14.57
CA LEU A 23 13.76 -8.82 -15.37
C LEU A 23 14.85 -7.75 -15.26
N SER A 24 15.20 -7.12 -16.38
CA SER A 24 16.34 -6.17 -16.41
C SER A 24 16.02 -4.82 -17.01
N SER A 25 14.88 -4.68 -17.70
CA SER A 25 14.48 -3.41 -18.31
C SER A 25 13.17 -2.89 -17.69
N PRO A 26 13.03 -1.57 -17.50
CA PRO A 26 11.80 -0.96 -17.02
C PRO A 26 10.57 -1.31 -17.87
N GLU A 27 10.72 -1.44 -19.18
CA GLU A 27 9.66 -1.77 -20.13
C GLU A 27 9.23 -3.25 -20.01
N GLU A 28 10.19 -4.14 -19.74
CA GLU A 28 9.94 -5.55 -19.50
C GLU A 28 9.15 -5.74 -18.19
N ILE A 29 9.55 -5.02 -17.14
CA ILE A 29 8.86 -4.99 -15.85
C ILE A 29 7.43 -4.47 -16.04
N ASP A 30 7.24 -3.42 -16.83
CA ASP A 30 5.91 -2.88 -17.14
C ASP A 30 4.98 -3.92 -17.76
N LYS A 31 5.47 -4.59 -18.81
CA LYS A 31 4.71 -5.62 -19.53
C LYS A 31 4.42 -6.81 -18.63
N ALA A 32 5.38 -7.22 -17.81
CA ALA A 32 5.20 -8.32 -16.87
C ALA A 32 4.11 -8.00 -15.84
N PHE A 33 4.02 -6.76 -15.35
CA PHE A 33 2.92 -6.32 -14.50
C PHE A 33 1.57 -6.30 -15.25
N GLN A 34 1.54 -5.90 -16.52
CA GLN A 34 0.30 -5.89 -17.32
C GLN A 34 -0.27 -7.30 -17.56
N HIS A 35 0.60 -8.29 -17.78
CA HIS A 35 0.16 -9.68 -17.91
C HIS A 35 -0.36 -10.24 -16.58
N GLY A 36 0.22 -9.82 -15.45
CA GLY A 36 -0.15 -10.26 -14.11
C GLY A 36 0.19 -11.74 -13.86
N PRO A 37 0.14 -12.19 -12.59
CA PRO A 37 0.65 -13.50 -12.19
C PRO A 37 -0.07 -14.69 -12.82
N ASN A 38 -1.33 -14.50 -13.25
CA ASN A 38 -2.14 -15.58 -13.83
C ASN A 38 -1.90 -15.77 -15.33
N ASN A 39 -1.32 -14.79 -16.03
CA ASN A 39 -1.05 -14.88 -17.47
C ASN A 39 0.46 -14.87 -17.77
N GLY A 40 1.28 -15.44 -16.88
CA GLY A 40 2.73 -15.53 -17.07
C GLY A 40 3.48 -14.21 -16.83
N GLY A 41 2.85 -13.23 -16.17
CA GLY A 41 3.47 -12.02 -15.68
C GLY A 41 3.89 -12.12 -14.20
N ILE A 42 4.10 -10.96 -13.57
CA ILE A 42 4.55 -10.86 -12.17
C ILE A 42 3.47 -10.26 -11.26
N ALA A 43 3.50 -10.67 -9.99
CA ALA A 43 2.71 -10.04 -8.93
C ALA A 43 3.45 -8.90 -8.25
N ALA A 44 4.78 -9.00 -8.17
CA ALA A 44 5.65 -8.04 -7.50
C ALA A 44 7.03 -8.05 -8.18
N PHE A 45 7.70 -6.90 -8.11
CA PHE A 45 9.09 -6.72 -8.51
C PHE A 45 9.86 -6.26 -7.28
N VAL A 46 11.05 -6.82 -7.07
CA VAL A 46 11.88 -6.54 -5.89
C VAL A 46 13.25 -6.09 -6.38
N ASP A 47 13.64 -4.90 -5.96
CA ASP A 47 14.93 -4.30 -6.25
C ASP A 47 15.31 -3.28 -5.17
N GLU A 48 16.46 -2.66 -5.31
CA GLU A 48 16.94 -1.62 -4.42
C GLU A 48 16.01 -0.39 -4.40
N ARG A 49 15.85 0.20 -3.21
CA ARG A 49 14.89 1.29 -2.98
C ARG A 49 15.11 2.50 -3.90
N ALA A 50 16.34 2.94 -4.08
CA ALA A 50 16.64 4.09 -4.94
C ALA A 50 16.22 3.84 -6.40
N TYR A 51 16.41 2.61 -6.90
CA TYR A 51 15.95 2.22 -8.23
C TYR A 51 14.42 2.16 -8.30
N MET A 52 13.76 1.67 -7.24
CA MET A 52 12.29 1.68 -7.15
C MET A 52 11.69 3.08 -7.07
N GLU A 53 12.30 4.00 -6.31
CA GLU A 53 11.88 5.39 -6.25
C GLU A 53 12.00 6.06 -7.63
N LEU A 54 13.11 5.84 -8.34
CA LEU A 54 13.30 6.31 -9.71
C LEU A 54 12.34 5.65 -10.72
N PHE A 55 12.07 4.34 -10.58
CA PHE A 55 11.13 3.64 -11.44
C PHE A 55 9.70 4.18 -11.28
N LEU A 56 9.31 4.54 -10.06
CA LEU A 56 7.99 5.06 -9.73
C LEU A 56 7.82 6.54 -10.06
N SER A 57 8.89 7.34 -10.13
CA SER A 57 8.82 8.76 -10.50
C SER A 57 8.18 8.98 -11.88
N THR A 58 8.31 7.99 -12.78
CA THR A 58 7.72 7.99 -14.13
C THR A 58 6.43 7.15 -14.24
N ARG A 59 6.01 6.45 -13.17
CA ARG A 59 4.96 5.41 -13.20
C ARG A 59 4.01 5.50 -12.00
N CYS A 60 3.08 6.45 -12.08
CA CYS A 60 2.23 6.85 -10.95
C CYS A 60 1.15 5.83 -10.52
N HIS A 61 0.96 4.75 -11.28
CA HIS A 61 -0.07 3.73 -11.00
C HIS A 61 0.47 2.55 -10.19
N ARG A 62 1.70 2.65 -9.68
CA ARG A 62 2.33 1.62 -8.85
C ARG A 62 2.85 2.24 -7.57
N MET A 63 3.01 1.39 -6.56
CA MET A 63 3.50 1.79 -5.25
C MET A 63 4.43 0.71 -4.70
N ILE A 64 5.37 1.12 -3.87
CA ILE A 64 6.13 0.21 -3.03
C ILE A 64 5.20 -0.28 -1.92
N VAL A 65 5.16 -1.59 -1.71
CA VAL A 65 4.33 -2.22 -0.67
C VAL A 65 5.20 -3.05 0.24
N GLY A 66 4.91 -3.01 1.54
CA GLY A 66 5.58 -3.83 2.53
C GLY A 66 6.73 -3.11 3.23
N ARG A 67 7.52 -3.89 3.96
CA ARG A 67 8.70 -3.41 4.68
C ARG A 67 9.93 -3.57 3.80
N GLU A 68 10.91 -2.69 3.97
CA GLU A 68 12.23 -2.87 3.36
C GLU A 68 12.83 -4.20 3.83
N ILE A 69 13.21 -5.00 2.84
CA ILE A 69 13.66 -6.37 3.04
C ILE A 69 15.16 -6.39 3.39
N THR A 70 15.93 -5.43 2.86
CA THR A 70 17.39 -5.35 3.03
C THR A 70 17.82 -3.92 3.27
N SER A 71 18.51 -3.66 4.38
CA SER A 71 19.12 -2.37 4.71
C SER A 71 20.60 -2.38 4.32
N ASN A 72 20.88 -2.49 3.02
CA ASN A 72 22.23 -2.33 2.51
C ASN A 72 22.37 -0.92 1.93
N GLY A 73 23.42 -0.23 2.36
CA GLY A 73 23.78 1.09 1.85
C GLY A 73 24.72 1.00 0.64
N TRP A 74 24.76 2.08 -0.13
CA TRP A 74 25.69 2.25 -1.24
C TRP A 74 27.04 2.73 -0.68
N ALA A 75 28.15 2.27 -1.26
CA ALA A 75 29.48 2.62 -0.80
C ALA A 75 30.47 2.80 -1.94
N PHE A 76 31.46 3.67 -1.72
CA PHE A 76 32.60 3.84 -2.61
C PHE A 76 33.74 2.92 -2.19
N ALA A 77 34.38 2.27 -3.16
CA ALA A 77 35.51 1.37 -2.92
C ALA A 77 36.81 2.00 -3.40
N PHE A 78 37.85 1.93 -2.57
CA PHE A 78 39.19 2.44 -2.86
C PHE A 78 40.24 1.37 -2.55
N HIS A 79 41.43 1.50 -3.14
CA HIS A 79 42.57 0.67 -2.77
C HIS A 79 42.93 0.86 -1.29
N LYS A 80 43.42 -0.22 -0.68
CA LYS A 80 43.91 -0.21 0.71
C LYS A 80 44.99 0.87 0.86
N ASP A 81 44.92 1.59 1.98
CA ASP A 81 45.83 2.69 2.35
C ASP A 81 45.76 3.93 1.44
N SER A 82 44.71 4.05 0.62
CA SER A 82 44.47 5.26 -0.18
C SER A 82 43.97 6.42 0.70
N PRO A 83 44.60 7.61 0.65
CA PRO A 83 44.11 8.79 1.37
C PRO A 83 42.73 9.25 0.85
N LEU A 84 42.39 8.89 -0.39
CA LEU A 84 41.13 9.27 -1.03
C LEU A 84 39.91 8.70 -0.32
N ALA A 85 40.05 7.56 0.35
CA ALA A 85 38.97 6.98 1.15
C ALA A 85 38.58 7.91 2.31
N ALA A 86 39.56 8.46 3.02
CA ALA A 86 39.35 9.37 4.15
C ALA A 86 38.77 10.71 3.68
N ASP A 87 39.30 11.25 2.57
CA ASP A 87 38.81 12.49 1.98
C ASP A 87 37.35 12.35 1.51
N MET A 88 37.03 11.26 0.81
CA MET A 88 35.68 10.99 0.32
C MET A 88 34.69 10.80 1.48
N SER A 89 35.04 10.01 2.50
CA SER A 89 34.17 9.86 3.67
C SER A 89 33.92 11.19 4.38
N THR A 90 34.94 12.04 4.51
CA THR A 90 34.81 13.37 5.12
C THR A 90 33.91 14.28 4.27
N ALA A 91 34.05 14.23 2.95
CA ALA A 91 33.19 14.98 2.04
C ALA A 91 31.73 14.53 2.13
N ILE A 92 31.48 13.22 2.15
CA ILE A 92 30.12 12.66 2.31
C ILE A 92 29.49 13.12 3.63
N VAL A 93 30.22 13.03 4.74
CA VAL A 93 29.69 13.46 6.05
C VAL A 93 29.33 14.95 6.02
N LYS A 94 30.18 15.81 5.45
CA LYS A 94 29.88 17.25 5.28
C LYS A 94 28.62 17.47 4.46
N LEU A 95 28.50 16.80 3.30
CA LEU A 95 27.32 16.90 2.43
C LEU A 95 26.03 16.39 3.08
N THR A 96 26.11 15.43 4.00
CA THR A 96 24.93 14.93 4.73
C THR A 96 24.60 15.72 5.99
N ALA A 97 25.59 16.38 6.59
CA ALA A 97 25.41 17.24 7.76
C ALA A 97 24.85 18.62 7.37
N GLU A 98 25.12 19.06 6.15
CA GLU A 98 24.50 20.22 5.50
C GLU A 98 23.18 19.76 4.85
N THR A 99 22.04 20.09 5.47
CA THR A 99 20.70 19.62 5.07
C THR A 99 20.33 19.97 3.62
N ASP A 100 20.89 21.05 3.07
CA ASP A 100 20.56 21.56 1.74
C ASP A 100 21.23 20.78 0.59
N GLY A 101 22.47 20.32 0.78
CA GLY A 101 23.26 19.65 -0.26
C GLY A 101 22.66 18.31 -0.68
N PHE A 102 22.32 17.46 0.29
CA PHE A 102 21.74 16.15 0.01
C PHE A 102 20.29 16.23 -0.52
N GLU A 103 19.48 17.15 0.03
CA GLU A 103 18.10 17.36 -0.41
C GLU A 103 18.03 17.91 -1.83
N SER A 104 18.91 18.86 -2.17
CA SER A 104 19.02 19.42 -3.53
C SER A 104 19.44 18.38 -4.57
N LEU A 105 20.40 17.50 -4.23
CA LEU A 105 20.82 16.40 -5.09
C LEU A 105 19.67 15.40 -5.32
N ASN A 106 18.96 15.03 -4.26
CA ASN A 106 17.81 14.14 -4.37
C ASN A 106 16.71 14.77 -5.24
N ALA A 107 16.38 16.03 -4.99
CA ALA A 107 15.36 16.76 -5.75
C ALA A 107 15.72 16.92 -7.24
N THR A 108 17.00 17.10 -7.56
CA THR A 108 17.45 17.31 -8.94
C THR A 108 17.49 16.01 -9.75
N TRP A 109 17.84 14.89 -9.11
CA TRP A 109 18.14 13.63 -9.83
C TRP A 109 17.09 12.54 -9.66
N LEU A 110 16.32 12.55 -8.57
CA LEU A 110 15.34 11.49 -8.25
C LEU A 110 13.88 11.96 -8.37
N THR A 111 13.63 13.27 -8.36
CA THR A 111 12.29 13.83 -8.51
C THR A 111 12.01 14.19 -9.96
N ASP A 112 11.43 13.26 -10.72
CA ASP A 112 10.85 13.57 -12.03
C ASP A 112 9.42 14.13 -11.84
N PRO A 113 9.08 15.33 -12.36
CA PRO A 113 7.73 15.92 -12.24
C PRO A 113 6.64 15.15 -13.00
N ALA A 114 6.97 14.06 -13.71
CA ALA A 114 6.01 13.26 -14.46
C ALA A 114 4.79 12.81 -13.62
N CYS A 115 5.00 12.50 -12.32
CA CYS A 115 3.91 12.20 -11.38
C CYS A 115 3.45 13.38 -10.51
N SER A 116 4.06 14.57 -10.61
CA SER A 116 3.62 15.77 -9.88
C SER A 116 2.49 16.53 -10.59
N ASN A 117 2.33 16.32 -11.90
CA ASN A 117 1.35 17.01 -12.75
C ASN A 117 0.13 16.16 -13.09
N THR A 118 -0.21 15.19 -12.25
CA THR A 118 -1.48 14.49 -12.36
C THR A 118 -2.43 14.94 -11.26
N GLY A 119 -2.97 16.14 -11.44
CA GLY A 119 -4.24 16.54 -10.84
C GLY A 119 -5.43 15.64 -11.22
N GLU A 120 -5.20 14.54 -11.96
CA GLU A 120 -6.25 13.63 -12.45
C GLU A 120 -5.92 12.12 -12.34
N VAL A 121 -4.73 11.69 -11.87
CA VAL A 121 -4.51 10.26 -11.58
C VAL A 121 -4.95 9.98 -10.15
N GLN A 122 -6.21 9.54 -10.07
CA GLN A 122 -6.79 8.88 -8.90
C GLN A 122 -6.92 9.74 -7.63
N LEU A 123 -7.90 10.65 -7.68
CA LEU A 123 -8.84 10.87 -6.57
C LEU A 123 -9.63 9.58 -6.17
N HIS A 124 -9.01 8.40 -6.25
CA HIS A 124 -9.66 7.12 -6.04
C HIS A 124 -8.91 6.14 -5.12
N ALA A 125 -7.72 6.49 -4.62
CA ALA A 125 -7.00 5.64 -3.66
C ALA A 125 -7.34 5.94 -2.19
N ASP A 126 -7.67 7.19 -1.82
CA ASP A 126 -7.81 7.56 -0.39
C ASP A 126 -9.07 8.34 0.00
N ARG A 127 -10.09 8.41 -0.86
CA ARG A 127 -11.45 8.64 -0.33
C ARG A 127 -11.99 7.29 0.08
N LEU A 128 -12.06 7.02 1.39
CA LEU A 128 -12.76 5.86 1.95
C LEU A 128 -14.13 5.75 1.23
N LYS A 129 -14.23 4.81 0.28
CA LYS A 129 -15.44 4.61 -0.50
C LYS A 129 -16.56 4.34 0.49
N LEU A 130 -17.72 4.98 0.31
CA LEU A 130 -18.94 4.77 1.11
C LEU A 130 -19.30 3.28 1.30
N HIS A 131 -18.84 2.42 0.39
CA HIS A 131 -18.92 0.97 0.51
C HIS A 131 -18.22 0.38 1.76
N SER A 132 -17.09 0.94 2.20
CA SER A 132 -16.39 0.50 3.42
C SER A 132 -17.22 0.74 4.70
N PHE A 133 -18.14 1.71 4.66
CA PHE A 133 -19.02 2.03 5.77
C PHE A 133 -20.35 1.26 5.77
N LEU A 134 -20.58 0.35 4.81
CA LEU A 134 -21.81 -0.44 4.71
C LEU A 134 -22.12 -1.19 6.02
N GLY A 135 -21.09 -1.71 6.70
CA GLY A 135 -21.24 -2.38 7.98
C GLY A 135 -21.85 -1.48 9.06
N LEU A 136 -21.42 -0.22 9.13
CA LEU A 136 -21.96 0.75 10.09
C LEU A 136 -23.43 1.07 9.80
N PHE A 137 -23.80 1.26 8.53
CA PHE A 137 -25.18 1.50 8.13
C PHE A 137 -26.11 0.33 8.50
N ILE A 138 -25.66 -0.92 8.30
CA ILE A 138 -26.45 -2.12 8.63
C ILE A 138 -26.67 -2.22 10.14
N VAL A 139 -25.63 -1.99 10.95
CA VAL A 139 -25.75 -2.04 12.42
C VAL A 139 -26.73 -0.98 12.93
N CYS A 140 -26.64 0.26 12.42
CA CYS A 140 -27.59 1.31 12.76
C CYS A 140 -29.02 0.95 12.35
N ALA A 141 -29.23 0.44 11.14
CA ALA A 141 -30.55 0.07 10.63
C ALA A 141 -31.21 -1.04 11.47
N ILE A 142 -30.45 -2.09 11.82
CA ILE A 142 -30.95 -3.19 12.66
C ILE A 142 -31.34 -2.68 14.05
N THR A 143 -30.51 -1.83 14.64
CA THR A 143 -30.76 -1.27 15.98
C THR A 143 -32.05 -0.43 15.99
N CYS A 144 -32.24 0.42 14.97
CA CYS A 144 -33.48 1.20 14.82
C CYS A 144 -34.72 0.33 14.61
N LEU A 145 -34.60 -0.73 13.79
CA LEU A 145 -35.72 -1.63 13.50
C LEU A 145 -36.13 -2.42 14.75
N LEU A 146 -35.17 -2.94 15.52
CA LEU A 146 -35.43 -3.62 16.79
C LEU A 146 -36.10 -2.68 17.80
N ALA A 147 -35.61 -1.45 17.94
CA ALA A 147 -36.23 -0.47 18.83
C ALA A 147 -37.69 -0.17 18.44
N LEU A 148 -37.97 0.00 17.14
CA LEU A 148 -39.32 0.22 16.63
C LEU A 148 -40.25 -0.98 16.90
N VAL A 149 -39.77 -2.20 16.66
CA VAL A 149 -40.54 -3.44 16.90
C VAL A 149 -40.86 -3.60 18.40
N ILE A 150 -39.88 -3.36 19.28
CA ILE A 150 -40.10 -3.43 20.73
C ILE A 150 -41.12 -2.39 21.18
N PHE A 151 -41.01 -1.15 20.69
CA PHE A 151 -41.94 -0.09 21.03
C PHE A 151 -43.36 -0.42 20.56
N PHE A 152 -43.53 -0.86 19.31
CA PHE A 152 -44.83 -1.28 18.79
C PHE A 152 -45.41 -2.44 19.58
N ALA A 153 -44.61 -3.46 19.89
CA ALA A 153 -45.04 -4.60 20.69
C ALA A 153 -45.49 -4.16 22.09
N GLN A 154 -44.78 -3.23 22.74
CA GLN A 154 -45.18 -2.67 24.03
C GLN A 154 -46.49 -1.89 23.94
N THR A 155 -46.66 -1.03 22.93
CA THR A 155 -47.88 -0.25 22.73
C THR A 155 -49.08 -1.16 22.46
N VAL A 156 -48.92 -2.17 21.58
CA VAL A 156 -49.95 -3.17 21.30
C VAL A 156 -50.26 -3.96 22.58
N TRP A 157 -49.25 -4.49 23.27
CA TRP A 157 -49.49 -5.27 24.49
C TRP A 157 -50.19 -4.47 25.59
N GLN A 158 -49.85 -3.19 25.77
CA GLN A 158 -50.55 -2.29 26.69
C GLN A 158 -51.99 -1.99 26.23
N PHE A 159 -52.22 -1.86 24.93
CA PHE A 159 -53.55 -1.64 24.37
C PHE A 159 -54.46 -2.87 24.54
N TRP A 160 -53.95 -4.08 24.29
CA TRP A 160 -54.67 -5.33 24.53
C TRP A 160 -54.91 -5.57 26.03
N ARG A 161 -53.94 -5.24 26.89
CA ARG A 161 -54.09 -5.36 28.35
C ARG A 161 -55.09 -4.36 28.92
N SER A 162 -55.20 -3.17 28.33
CA SER A 162 -56.18 -2.15 28.73
C SER A 162 -57.59 -2.39 28.16
N ASN A 163 -57.74 -3.24 27.14
CA ASN A 163 -59.03 -3.59 26.53
C ASN A 163 -59.34 -5.11 26.63
N PRO A 164 -59.64 -5.66 27.82
CA PRO A 164 -60.02 -7.06 27.96
C PRO A 164 -61.38 -7.43 27.33
N GLU A 165 -62.19 -6.46 26.88
CA GLU A 165 -63.52 -6.72 26.31
C GLU A 165 -63.53 -7.05 24.80
N ALA A 166 -62.43 -6.84 24.07
CA ALA A 166 -62.36 -7.16 22.64
C ALA A 166 -62.13 -8.66 22.34
N SER A 167 -61.69 -9.45 23.34
CA SER A 167 -61.43 -10.89 23.15
C SER A 167 -62.69 -11.76 23.18
N SER A 168 -63.83 -11.22 23.62
CA SER A 168 -65.09 -11.97 23.77
C SER A 168 -66.00 -11.91 22.52
N GLY A 169 -65.67 -11.07 21.53
CA GLY A 169 -66.49 -10.85 20.33
C GLY A 169 -66.02 -11.58 19.06
N LEU A 170 -64.94 -12.36 19.14
CA LEU A 170 -64.30 -13.03 17.98
C LEU A 170 -64.41 -14.56 17.99
N LEU A 171 -65.23 -15.12 18.90
CA LEU A 171 -65.65 -16.53 18.91
C LEU A 171 -67.19 -16.64 18.85
N VAL A 172 -67.79 -15.98 17.86
CA VAL A 172 -69.12 -16.34 17.32
C VAL A 172 -68.94 -16.69 15.86
#